data_AF-A0A498FJK2-F1
#
_entry.id   AF-A0A498FJK2-F1
#
_cell.length_a   1.000
_cell.length_b   1.000
_cell.length_c   1.000
_cell.angle_alpha   90.00
_cell.angle_beta   90.00
_cell.angle_gamma   90.00
#
_symmetry.space_group_name_H-M   'P 1'
#
loop_
_entity.id
_entity.type
_entity.pdbx_description
1 polymer ?
#
loop_
_entity_poly.entity_id
_entity_poly.type
_entity_poly.pdbx_seq_one_letter_code
_entity_poly.pdbx_strand_id
1 'polypeptide(L)'
;MFRRFDDLIEEVPGEIAIVDSISDFLPITSKFLDPMDLYFISQTLCHVAAESNSILIAGADSELLTERERALLKRTFEGVLNFGWFGQGSQQRRTMTVTKFPEFWREADPNGRVTFDLDIDRDRFGISSTEKIPPSKL
;
A
#
# COMPACT_ATOMS: atom_id res chain seq x y z
N MET A 1 -13.77 -4.72 -26.68
CA MET A 1 -14.51 -3.74 -25.87
C MET A 1 -14.61 -4.33 -24.48
N PHE A 2 -13.73 -3.91 -23.57
CA PHE A 2 -13.74 -4.34 -22.17
C PHE A 2 -15.04 -3.87 -21.52
N ARG A 3 -15.78 -4.78 -20.87
CA ARG A 3 -17.11 -4.49 -20.28
C ARG A 3 -17.03 -4.39 -18.77
N ARG A 4 -15.99 -4.96 -18.15
CA ARG A 4 -15.71 -4.89 -16.71
C ARG A 4 -14.20 -4.78 -16.47
N PHE A 5 -13.82 -4.33 -15.28
CA PHE A 5 -12.42 -4.06 -14.92
C PHE A 5 -11.60 -5.35 -14.70
N ASP A 6 -12.26 -6.43 -14.29
CA ASP A 6 -11.73 -7.79 -14.18
C ASP A 6 -11.33 -8.39 -15.54
N ASP A 7 -11.95 -7.97 -16.66
CA ASP A 7 -11.56 -8.39 -18.02
C ASP A 7 -10.08 -8.04 -18.37
N LEU A 8 -9.45 -7.13 -17.61
CA LEU A 8 -8.06 -6.70 -17.80
C LEU A 8 -7.04 -7.55 -17.03
N ILE A 9 -7.51 -8.47 -16.19
CA ILE A 9 -6.68 -9.32 -15.35
C ILE A 9 -6.75 -10.72 -15.94
N GLU A 10 -5.68 -11.14 -16.61
CA GLU A 10 -5.54 -12.53 -17.01
C GLU A 10 -5.34 -13.36 -15.74
N GLU A 11 -6.37 -14.13 -15.36
CA GLU A 11 -6.33 -14.97 -14.17
C GLU A 11 -5.41 -16.17 -14.43
N VAL A 12 -4.22 -16.14 -13.83
CA VAL A 12 -3.36 -17.32 -13.71
C VAL A 12 -3.35 -17.73 -12.24
N PRO A 13 -3.99 -18.86 -11.87
CA PRO A 13 -4.12 -19.25 -10.48
C PRO A 13 -2.77 -19.39 -9.76
N GLY A 14 -2.65 -18.87 -8.54
CA GLY A 14 -1.45 -19.00 -7.72
C GLY A 14 -0.30 -18.05 -8.06
N GLU A 15 -0.53 -17.02 -8.89
CA GLU A 15 0.49 -16.04 -9.24
C GLU A 15 0.49 -14.81 -8.34
N ILE A 16 1.51 -13.96 -8.52
CA ILE A 16 1.60 -12.65 -7.90
C ILE A 16 1.18 -11.61 -8.94
N ALA A 17 0.06 -10.94 -8.69
CA ALA A 17 -0.38 -9.78 -9.45
C ALA A 17 0.25 -8.52 -8.85
N ILE A 18 0.90 -7.71 -9.69
CA ILE A 18 1.49 -6.43 -9.29
C ILE A 18 0.75 -5.30 -10.03
N VAL A 19 0.24 -4.33 -9.28
CA VAL A 19 -0.39 -3.11 -9.81
C VAL A 19 0.45 -1.91 -9.41
N ASP A 20 1.09 -1.27 -10.38
CA ASP A 20 1.93 -0.08 -10.18
C ASP A 20 1.47 1.05 -11.12
N SER A 21 0.69 2.03 -10.68
CA SER A 21 0.10 2.20 -9.33
C SER A 21 -1.43 2.32 -9.37
N ILE A 22 -2.11 1.95 -8.28
CA ILE A 22 -3.56 2.15 -8.14
C ILE A 22 -3.92 3.66 -8.13
N SER A 23 -3.00 4.53 -7.71
CA SER A 23 -3.18 5.99 -7.77
C SER A 23 -3.22 6.53 -9.20
N ASP A 24 -2.67 5.84 -10.19
CA ASP A 24 -2.70 6.29 -11.60
C ASP A 24 -4.10 6.23 -12.22
N PHE A 25 -5.03 5.53 -11.57
CA PHE A 25 -6.43 5.62 -11.95
C PHE A 25 -6.99 7.02 -11.63
N LEU A 26 -6.51 7.73 -10.61
CA LEU A 26 -7.09 9.01 -10.13
C LEU A 26 -7.14 10.14 -11.16
N PRO A 27 -6.07 10.43 -11.95
CA PRO A 27 -6.13 11.50 -12.94
C PRO A 27 -7.16 11.22 -14.04
N ILE A 28 -7.33 9.94 -14.40
CA ILE A 28 -8.27 9.48 -15.41
C ILE A 28 -9.71 9.51 -14.87
N THR A 29 -9.88 9.23 -13.57
CA THR A 29 -11.16 9.08 -12.91
C THR A 29 -11.69 10.42 -12.35
N SER A 30 -10.83 11.39 -12.02
CA SER A 30 -11.20 12.67 -11.36
C SER A 30 -12.27 13.52 -12.07
N LYS A 31 -12.46 13.36 -13.39
CA LYS A 31 -13.52 14.05 -14.16
C LYS A 31 -14.83 13.26 -14.26
N PHE A 32 -14.83 11.98 -13.90
CA PHE A 32 -15.91 11.04 -14.20
C PHE A 32 -16.36 10.19 -13.00
N LEU A 33 -15.62 10.21 -11.89
CA LEU A 33 -15.74 9.24 -10.81
C LEU A 33 -15.56 9.91 -9.43
N ASP A 34 -16.30 9.41 -8.46
CA ASP A 34 -16.30 9.78 -7.04
C ASP A 34 -15.07 9.17 -6.34
N PRO A 35 -14.51 9.81 -5.29
CA PRO A 35 -13.46 9.19 -4.46
C PRO A 35 -13.77 7.76 -3.95
N MET A 36 -15.05 7.38 -3.85
CA MET A 36 -15.49 6.02 -3.55
C MET A 36 -15.17 5.01 -4.67
N ASP A 37 -14.96 5.45 -5.90
CA ASP A 37 -14.65 4.55 -7.01
C ASP A 37 -13.25 3.94 -6.85
N LEU A 38 -12.31 4.67 -6.25
CA LEU A 38 -11.00 4.11 -5.90
C LEU A 38 -11.12 2.94 -4.91
N TYR A 39 -12.05 3.06 -3.95
CA TYR A 39 -12.37 1.99 -3.01
C TYR A 39 -13.00 0.78 -3.73
N PHE A 40 -13.94 1.00 -4.64
CA PHE A 40 -14.57 -0.10 -5.38
C PHE A 40 -13.58 -0.79 -6.31
N ILE A 41 -12.73 -0.04 -7.02
CA ILE A 41 -11.66 -0.60 -7.86
C ILE A 41 -10.73 -1.48 -7.02
N SER A 42 -10.27 -0.99 -5.87
CA SER A 42 -9.37 -1.78 -5.02
C SER A 42 -10.08 -2.99 -4.41
N GLN A 43 -11.37 -2.91 -4.07
CA GLN A 43 -12.15 -4.08 -3.67
C GLN A 43 -12.28 -5.12 -4.77
N THR A 44 -12.56 -4.70 -6.00
CA THR A 44 -12.66 -5.60 -7.16
C THR A 44 -11.33 -6.31 -7.41
N LEU A 45 -10.21 -5.57 -7.37
CA LEU A 45 -8.88 -6.16 -7.49
C LEU A 45 -8.61 -7.21 -6.41
N CYS A 46 -8.90 -6.89 -5.15
CA CYS A 46 -8.72 -7.84 -4.05
C CYS A 46 -9.62 -9.08 -4.21
N HIS A 47 -10.86 -8.91 -4.68
CA HIS A 47 -11.78 -10.01 -4.90
C HIS A 47 -11.30 -10.96 -6.01
N VAL A 48 -10.89 -10.41 -7.17
CA VAL A 48 -10.37 -11.20 -8.30
C VAL A 48 -9.12 -11.99 -7.89
N ALA A 49 -8.19 -11.33 -7.19
CA ALA A 49 -6.98 -11.99 -6.69
C ALA A 49 -7.31 -13.13 -5.73
N ALA A 50 -8.28 -12.93 -4.83
CA ALA A 50 -8.70 -13.95 -3.87
C ALA A 50 -9.38 -15.16 -4.55
N GLU A 51 -10.29 -14.93 -5.52
CA GLU A 51 -10.94 -15.99 -6.31
C GLU A 51 -9.91 -16.81 -7.10
N SER A 52 -8.86 -16.15 -7.59
CA SER A 52 -7.74 -16.77 -8.31
C SER A 52 -6.67 -17.39 -7.40
N ASN A 53 -6.87 -17.44 -6.08
CA ASN A 53 -5.88 -17.89 -5.10
C ASN A 53 -4.48 -17.27 -5.33
N SER A 54 -4.47 -15.97 -5.65
CA SER A 54 -3.30 -15.20 -6.06
C SER A 54 -2.96 -14.13 -5.03
N ILE A 55 -1.72 -13.62 -5.05
CA ILE A 55 -1.29 -12.52 -4.18
C ILE A 55 -1.35 -11.21 -4.97
N LEU A 56 -2.02 -10.20 -4.42
CA LEU A 56 -2.02 -8.86 -4.98
C LEU A 56 -1.05 -7.95 -4.23
N ILE A 57 -0.12 -7.34 -4.96
CA ILE A 57 0.72 -6.24 -4.49
C ILE A 57 0.35 -5.00 -5.29
N ALA A 58 -0.03 -3.93 -4.59
CA ALA A 58 -0.40 -2.68 -5.24
C ALA A 58 0.39 -1.50 -4.68
N GLY A 59 1.01 -0.73 -5.58
CA GLY A 59 1.59 0.57 -5.29
C GLY A 59 0.54 1.67 -5.28
N ALA A 60 0.75 2.68 -4.45
CA ALA A 60 -0.03 3.91 -4.48
C ALA A 60 0.85 5.09 -4.04
N ASP A 61 0.80 6.17 -4.80
CA ASP A 61 1.45 7.43 -4.47
C ASP A 61 0.62 8.17 -3.41
N SER A 62 1.18 8.27 -2.21
CA SER A 62 0.53 8.93 -1.09
C SER A 62 0.37 10.44 -1.26
N GLU A 63 1.16 11.07 -2.13
CA GLU A 63 1.11 12.52 -2.42
C GLU A 63 -0.06 12.87 -3.35
N LEU A 64 -0.48 11.93 -4.20
CA LEU A 64 -1.62 12.08 -5.10
C LEU A 64 -2.97 11.77 -4.44
N LEU A 65 -2.96 11.22 -3.22
CA LEU A 65 -4.15 10.81 -2.49
C LEU A 65 -4.55 11.83 -1.42
N THR A 66 -5.84 12.11 -1.30
CA THR A 66 -6.40 12.77 -0.11
C THR A 66 -6.35 11.84 1.11
N GLU A 67 -6.51 12.39 2.31
CA GLU A 67 -6.58 11.59 3.54
C GLU A 67 -7.72 10.57 3.49
N ARG A 68 -8.87 10.97 2.92
CA ARG A 68 -10.04 10.10 2.75
C ARG A 68 -9.73 8.94 1.81
N GLU A 69 -9.12 9.18 0.66
CA GLU A 69 -8.76 8.14 -0.31
C GLU A 69 -7.72 7.18 0.26
N ARG A 70 -6.71 7.69 0.98
CA ARG A 70 -5.76 6.84 1.71
C ARG A 70 -6.45 5.94 2.73
N ALA A 71 -7.41 6.47 3.50
CA ALA A 71 -8.15 5.69 4.48
C ALA A 71 -9.01 4.60 3.83
N LEU A 72 -9.61 4.90 2.66
CA LEU A 72 -10.40 3.94 1.89
C LEU A 72 -9.53 2.80 1.33
N LEU A 73 -8.39 3.11 0.70
CA LEU A 73 -7.45 2.10 0.22
C LEU A 73 -6.97 1.19 1.37
N LYS A 74 -6.58 1.77 2.50
CA LYS A 74 -6.13 0.98 3.67
C LYS A 74 -7.17 -0.02 4.19
N ARG A 75 -8.46 0.22 3.94
CA ARG A 75 -9.54 -0.70 4.35
C ARG A 75 -9.61 -1.94 3.47
N THR A 76 -9.30 -1.83 2.18
CA THR A 76 -9.46 -2.94 1.23
C THR A 76 -8.33 -3.96 1.31
N PHE A 77 -7.10 -3.50 1.56
CA PHE A 77 -5.94 -4.39 1.63
C PHE A 77 -5.78 -5.04 3.00
N GLU A 78 -5.39 -6.31 3.03
CA GLU A 78 -5.08 -7.04 4.26
C GLU A 78 -3.76 -6.57 4.88
N GLY A 79 -2.74 -6.30 4.04
CA GLY A 79 -1.44 -5.74 4.41
C GLY A 79 -1.25 -4.31 3.91
N VAL A 80 -0.65 -3.44 4.72
CA VAL A 80 -0.33 -2.05 4.36
C VAL A 80 1.06 -1.67 4.89
N LEU A 81 1.95 -1.36 3.95
CA LEU A 81 3.29 -0.82 4.19
C LEU A 81 3.31 0.63 3.70
N ASN A 82 3.62 1.59 4.58
CA ASN A 82 3.83 2.98 4.18
C ASN A 82 5.32 3.25 4.05
N PHE A 83 5.74 3.74 2.91
CA PHE A 83 7.12 4.17 2.67
C PHE A 83 7.24 5.68 2.86
N GLY A 84 8.34 6.11 3.45
CA GLY A 84 8.55 7.52 3.70
C GLY A 84 9.98 7.83 4.10
N TRP A 85 10.11 8.99 4.76
CA TRP A 85 11.37 9.49 5.27
C TRP A 85 11.22 9.87 6.73
N PHE A 86 12.29 9.69 7.51
CA PHE A 86 12.40 10.19 8.87
C PHE A 86 13.66 11.04 9.02
N GLY A 87 13.61 12.05 9.89
CA GLY A 87 14.70 12.99 10.12
C GLY A 87 14.67 14.19 9.18
N GLN A 88 15.68 15.06 9.30
CA GLN A 88 15.83 16.27 8.48
C GLN A 88 17.28 16.47 8.04
N GLY A 89 17.48 17.14 6.91
CA GLY A 89 18.81 17.49 6.38
C GLY A 89 19.66 16.25 6.09
N SER A 90 20.91 16.26 6.56
CA SER A 90 21.87 15.15 6.36
C SER A 90 21.57 13.89 7.16
N GLN A 91 20.56 13.92 8.04
CA GLN A 91 20.12 12.75 8.82
C GLN A 91 18.81 12.14 8.29
N GLN A 92 18.40 12.52 7.08
CA GLN A 92 17.22 11.94 6.46
C GLN A 92 17.49 10.49 6.05
N ARG A 93 16.63 9.57 6.52
CA ARG A 93 16.70 8.14 6.21
C ARG A 93 15.35 7.64 5.69
N ARG A 94 15.38 6.66 4.79
CA ARG A 94 14.18 6.04 4.23
C ARG A 94 13.58 5.09 5.27
N THR A 95 12.27 5.06 5.37
CA THR A 95 11.58 4.24 6.35
C THR A 95 10.43 3.46 5.72
N MET A 96 10.10 2.33 6.34
CA MET A 96 8.90 1.54 6.08
C MET A 96 8.12 1.37 7.38
N THR A 97 6.87 1.83 7.40
CA THR A 97 5.96 1.66 8.53
C THR A 97 4.89 0.62 8.20
N VAL A 98 4.87 -0.48 8.96
CA VAL A 98 3.81 -1.50 8.88
C VAL A 98 2.59 -0.98 9.62
N THR A 99 1.50 -0.75 8.90
CA THR A 99 0.26 -0.16 9.46
C THR A 99 -0.87 -1.16 9.60
N LYS A 100 -0.86 -2.21 8.77
CA LYS A 100 -1.81 -3.32 8.84
C LYS A 100 -1.10 -4.56 8.31
N PHE A 101 -1.16 -5.68 9.03
CA PHE A 101 -0.70 -6.98 8.53
C PHE A 101 -1.22 -8.06 9.49
N PRO A 102 -2.16 -8.94 9.09
CA PRO A 102 -2.94 -9.77 10.03
C PRO A 102 -2.11 -10.74 10.87
N GLU A 103 -0.97 -11.20 10.37
CA GLU A 103 -0.07 -12.13 11.07
C GLU A 103 1.08 -11.43 11.80
N PHE A 104 1.20 -10.10 11.66
CA PHE A 104 2.25 -9.32 12.29
C PHE A 104 1.78 -8.84 13.66
N TRP A 105 1.80 -9.74 14.64
CA TRP A 105 1.59 -9.41 16.04
C TRP A 105 2.94 -9.39 16.76
N ARG A 106 3.34 -8.22 17.29
CA ARG A 106 4.35 -8.13 18.35
C ARG A 106 3.68 -7.60 19.62
N GLU A 107 4.05 -8.18 20.75
CA GLU A 107 3.56 -7.95 22.13
C GLU A 107 3.73 -6.52 22.71
N ALA A 108 3.73 -5.46 21.91
CA ALA A 108 3.85 -4.11 22.46
C ALA A 108 3.04 -3.07 21.69
N ASP A 109 2.02 -2.57 22.38
CA ASP A 109 1.19 -1.40 22.08
C ASP A 109 0.10 -1.59 21.02
N PRO A 110 -1.20 -1.62 21.40
CA PRO A 110 -2.32 -1.62 20.45
C PRO A 110 -2.41 -0.35 19.59
N ASN A 111 -1.60 0.68 19.88
CA ASN A 111 -1.41 1.88 19.05
C ASN A 111 -0.04 1.92 18.35
N GLY A 112 0.78 0.88 18.52
CA GLY A 112 2.17 0.84 18.06
C GLY A 112 2.26 0.60 16.55
N ARG A 113 2.76 1.59 15.81
CA ARG A 113 3.22 1.41 14.42
C ARG A 113 4.67 0.97 14.44
N VAL A 114 5.01 -0.15 13.80
CA VAL A 114 6.41 -0.57 13.67
C VAL A 114 7.02 0.11 12.46
N THR A 115 8.11 0.85 12.69
CA THR A 115 8.88 1.50 11.64
C THR A 115 10.26 0.87 11.55
N PHE A 116 10.67 0.59 10.32
CA PHE A 116 11.96 0.05 9.96
C PHE A 116 12.73 1.08 9.13
N ASP A 117 14.04 1.12 9.31
CA ASP A 117 14.92 1.83 8.39
C ASP A 117 15.16 0.98 7.15
N LEU A 118 15.12 1.64 6.00
CA LEU A 118 15.40 1.04 4.71
C LEU A 118 16.80 1.42 4.23
N ASP A 119 17.53 0.40 3.80
CA ASP A 119 18.78 0.55 3.09
C ASP A 119 18.56 0.18 1.63
N ILE A 120 18.78 1.13 0.73
CA ILE A 120 18.53 0.95 -0.71
C ILE A 120 19.81 1.30 -1.44
N ASP A 121 20.44 0.25 -1.98
CA ASP A 121 21.62 0.33 -2.83
C ASP A 121 21.28 -0.13 -4.24
N ARG A 122 22.23 -0.02 -5.17
CA ARG A 122 22.02 -0.29 -6.61
C ARG A 122 21.42 -1.67 -6.91
N ASP A 123 21.73 -2.67 -6.08
CA ASP A 123 21.35 -4.07 -6.26
C ASP A 123 20.54 -4.63 -5.08
N ARG A 124 20.17 -3.80 -4.09
CA ARG A 124 19.64 -4.29 -2.81
C ARG A 124 18.53 -3.40 -2.26
N PHE A 125 17.50 -4.07 -1.76
CA PHE A 125 16.50 -3.51 -0.87
C PHE A 125 16.62 -4.22 0.48
N GLY A 126 17.15 -3.53 1.48
CA GLY A 126 17.37 -4.02 2.83
C GLY A 126 16.41 -3.39 3.82
N ILE A 127 15.88 -4.20 4.74
CA ILE A 127 15.11 -3.75 5.90
C ILE A 127 15.98 -3.98 7.13
N SER A 128 16.31 -2.90 7.84
CA SER A 128 17.19 -2.94 9.01
C SER A 128 16.42 -2.75 10.32
N SER A 129 17.11 -2.45 11.42
CA SER A 129 16.58 -2.53 12.79
C SER A 129 15.26 -1.80 13.01
N THR A 130 14.42 -2.36 13.90
CA THR A 130 13.18 -1.72 14.36
C THR A 130 13.50 -0.56 15.30
N GLU A 131 12.99 0.63 15.00
CA GLU A 131 12.95 1.72 15.97
C GLU A 131 11.50 2.01 16.38
N LYS A 132 11.25 2.10 17.69
CA LYS A 132 9.96 2.56 18.20
C LYS A 132 9.93 4.09 18.08
N ILE A 133 9.30 4.61 17.02
CA ILE A 133 9.10 6.06 16.87
C ILE A 133 7.84 6.46 17.66
N PRO A 134 7.94 7.27 18.72
CA PRO A 134 6.77 7.71 19.47
C PRO A 134 5.90 8.66 18.64
N PRO A 135 4.56 8.64 18.81
CA PRO A 135 3.60 9.37 17.98
C PRO A 135 3.74 10.90 18.02
N SER A 136 4.52 11.47 18.93
CA SER A 136 4.74 12.91 19.06
C SER A 136 5.81 13.49 18.11
N LYS A 137 6.40 12.67 17.22
CA LYS A 137 7.49 13.07 16.32
C LYS A 137 7.18 12.95 14.81
N LEU A 138 5.90 12.79 14.45
CA LEU A 138 5.43 12.85 13.06
C LEU A 138 4.74 14.18 12.77
#